data_AF-A0A357YZ53-F1
#
_entry.id   AF-A0A357YZ53-F1
#
_cell.length_a   1.000
_cell.length_b   1.000
_cell.length_c   1.000
_cell.angle_alpha   90.00
_cell.angle_beta   90.00
_cell.angle_gamma   90.00
#
_symmetry.space_group_name_H-M   'P 1'
#
loop_
_entity.id
_entity.type
_entity.pdbx_description
1 polymer ?
#
loop_
_entity_poly.entity_id
_entity_poly.type
_entity_poly.pdbx_seq_one_letter_code
_entity_poly.pdbx_strand_id
1 'polypeptide(L)'
;MARLEVFFDYICPYCMRAHQYLKELLPRYPKIEVLWRPCEAHPRPDPYGPHSELCIQGYFFALEHGADLWEYHGRMFRAALEDRADIEDAAVLAARVKGLLDGGAFRRALERGTYRKAQLAANDYAYEKSGVWVVPAYRLNGRKLDAVEDVGVTKEQLKRFLSDAQGK
;
A
#
# COMPACT_ATOMS: atom_id res chain seq x y z
N MET A 1 -2.30 -1.21 -21.76
CA MET A 1 -2.16 -2.09 -20.58
C MET A 1 -3.30 -1.80 -19.63
N ALA A 2 -3.88 -2.83 -19.00
CA ALA A 2 -4.92 -2.62 -17.99
C ALA A 2 -4.26 -2.16 -16.69
N ARG A 3 -4.88 -1.23 -15.97
CA ARG A 3 -4.33 -0.68 -14.72
C ARG A 3 -5.13 -1.22 -13.55
N LEU A 4 -4.47 -1.98 -12.69
CA LEU A 4 -5.00 -2.47 -11.43
C LEU A 4 -4.64 -1.48 -10.34
N GLU A 5 -5.62 -0.73 -9.85
CA GLU A 5 -5.42 0.04 -8.63
C GLU A 5 -5.58 -0.88 -7.43
N VAL A 6 -4.60 -0.84 -6.52
CA VAL A 6 -4.58 -1.61 -5.27
C VAL A 6 -4.60 -0.63 -4.12
N PHE A 7 -5.71 -0.58 -3.40
CA PHE A 7 -5.90 0.24 -2.22
C PHE A 7 -5.55 -0.56 -0.97
N PHE A 8 -4.68 -0.02 -0.11
CA PHE A 8 -4.16 -0.76 1.02
C PHE A 8 -3.64 0.16 2.13
N ASP A 9 -3.51 -0.40 3.33
CA ASP A 9 -2.83 0.23 4.46
C ASP A 9 -1.77 -0.72 5.03
N TYR A 10 -0.63 -0.18 5.47
CA TYR A 10 0.50 -0.92 6.04
C TYR A 10 0.20 -1.57 7.39
N ILE A 11 -0.79 -1.07 8.13
CA ILE A 11 -1.24 -1.65 9.42
C ILE A 11 -2.37 -2.68 9.23
N CYS A 12 -2.78 -2.96 7.99
CA CYS A 12 -3.83 -3.94 7.72
C CYS A 12 -3.25 -5.34 7.44
N PRO A 13 -3.55 -6.36 8.27
CA PRO A 13 -3.06 -7.73 8.06
C PRO A 13 -3.59 -8.39 6.78
N TYR A 14 -4.78 -8.01 6.32
CA TYR A 14 -5.34 -8.48 5.05
C TYR A 14 -4.61 -7.87 3.85
N CYS A 15 -4.13 -6.63 3.95
CA CYS A 15 -3.33 -5.98 2.93
C CYS A 15 -1.96 -6.64 2.75
N MET A 16 -1.29 -6.99 3.86
CA MET A 16 -0.04 -7.76 3.81
C MET A 16 -0.23 -9.11 3.12
N ARG A 17 -1.34 -9.81 3.41
CA ARG A 17 -1.67 -11.08 2.76
C ARG A 17 -1.96 -10.91 1.27
N ALA A 18 -2.72 -9.87 0.92
CA ALA A 18 -2.99 -9.49 -0.46
C ALA A 18 -1.72 -9.19 -1.25
N HIS A 19 -0.73 -8.53 -0.64
CA HIS A 19 0.57 -8.29 -1.26
C HIS A 19 1.26 -9.60 -1.66
N GLN A 20 1.20 -10.65 -0.82
CA GLN A 20 1.73 -11.97 -1.16
C GLN A 20 0.95 -12.64 -2.30
N TYR A 21 -0.38 -12.53 -2.28
CA TYR A 21 -1.22 -13.06 -3.37
C TYR A 21 -0.90 -12.39 -4.71
N LEU A 22 -0.75 -11.06 -4.72
CA LEU A 22 -0.41 -10.32 -5.92
C LEU A 22 0.98 -10.69 -6.46
N LYS A 23 1.98 -10.84 -5.58
CA LYS A 23 3.32 -11.33 -5.96
C LYS A 23 3.28 -12.66 -6.71
N GLU A 24 2.42 -13.58 -6.27
CA GLU A 24 2.28 -14.88 -6.92
C GLU A 24 1.44 -14.84 -8.20
N LEU A 25 0.38 -14.02 -8.23
CA LEU A 25 -0.59 -14.01 -9.32
C LEU A 25 -0.13 -13.17 -10.52
N LEU A 26 0.36 -11.96 -10.29
CA LEU A 26 0.64 -10.98 -11.35
C LEU A 26 1.67 -11.42 -12.42
N PRO A 27 2.68 -12.27 -12.13
CA PRO A 27 3.53 -12.82 -13.18
C PRO A 27 2.76 -13.54 -14.30
N ARG A 28 1.55 -14.04 -14.01
CA ARG A 28 0.65 -14.67 -15.01
C ARG A 28 -0.15 -13.66 -15.83
N TYR A 29 -0.12 -12.38 -15.47
CA TYR A 29 -0.91 -11.30 -16.08
C TYR A 29 -0.03 -10.12 -16.54
N PRO A 30 0.94 -10.32 -17.47
CA PRO A 30 1.94 -9.31 -17.82
C PRO A 30 1.39 -8.04 -18.49
N LYS A 31 0.11 -8.04 -18.90
CA LYS A 31 -0.59 -6.88 -19.47
C LYS A 31 -1.24 -5.98 -18.42
N ILE A 32 -1.15 -6.36 -17.14
CA ILE A 32 -1.67 -5.61 -16.00
C ILE A 32 -0.52 -4.83 -15.36
N GLU A 33 -0.66 -3.52 -15.32
CA GLU A 33 0.18 -2.61 -14.55
C GLU A 33 -0.47 -2.38 -13.18
N VAL A 34 0.31 -2.45 -12.10
CA VAL A 34 -0.17 -2.16 -10.75
C VAL A 34 0.03 -0.69 -10.42
N LEU A 35 -1.05 -0.04 -9.99
CA LEU A 35 -1.02 1.29 -9.39
C LEU A 35 -1.28 1.16 -7.90
N TRP A 36 -0.26 1.43 -7.10
CA TRP A 36 -0.34 1.40 -5.64
C TRP A 36 -1.07 2.64 -5.11
N ARG A 37 -2.13 2.41 -4.34
CA ARG A 37 -2.97 3.44 -3.72
C ARG A 37 -2.97 3.28 -2.20
N PRO A 38 -1.85 3.58 -1.51
CA PRO A 38 -1.85 3.53 -0.06
C PRO A 38 -2.82 4.55 0.53
N CYS A 39 -3.52 4.17 1.59
CA CYS A 39 -4.39 5.04 2.38
C CYS A 39 -4.39 4.60 3.86
N GLU A 40 -4.73 5.50 4.76
CA GLU A 40 -4.77 5.24 6.21
C GLU A 40 -6.16 4.79 6.66
N ALA A 41 -6.29 3.58 7.19
CA ALA A 41 -7.50 3.09 7.86
C ALA A 41 -7.77 3.86 9.15
N HIS A 42 -6.72 4.25 9.88
CA HIS A 42 -6.79 5.05 11.10
C HIS A 42 -5.93 6.32 10.97
N PRO A 43 -6.39 7.33 10.20
CA PRO A 43 -5.69 8.60 10.08
C PRO A 43 -5.84 9.42 11.37
N ARG A 44 -4.85 10.25 11.71
CA ARG A 44 -5.01 11.20 12.82
C ARG A 44 -6.20 12.14 12.58
N PRO A 45 -6.96 12.55 13.61
CA PRO A 45 -6.70 12.36 15.05
C PRO A 45 -7.36 11.11 15.66
N ASP A 46 -7.64 10.06 14.87
CA ASP A 46 -8.14 8.79 15.40
C ASP A 46 -7.22 8.30 16.54
N PRO A 47 -7.73 7.93 17.73
CA PRO A 47 -6.91 7.41 18.81
C PRO A 47 -6.35 5.99 18.57
N TYR A 48 -6.87 5.25 17.60
CA TYR A 48 -6.44 3.88 17.30
C TYR A 48 -5.13 3.90 16.48
N GLY A 49 -4.00 3.83 17.19
CA GLY A 49 -2.68 3.64 16.60
C GLY A 49 -2.30 2.16 16.38
N PRO A 50 -1.19 1.88 15.67
CA PRO A 50 -0.23 2.84 15.14
C PRO A 50 -0.72 3.54 13.85
N HIS A 51 -0.24 4.76 13.58
CA HIS A 51 -0.58 5.50 12.37
C HIS A 51 0.40 5.23 11.23
N SER A 52 -0.11 4.94 10.03
CA SER A 52 0.72 4.56 8.88
C SER A 52 1.18 5.74 8.01
N GLU A 53 0.86 6.99 8.37
CA GLU A 53 1.21 8.20 7.62
C GLU A 53 2.67 8.24 7.16
N LEU A 54 3.64 7.82 7.99
CA LEU A 54 5.05 7.85 7.63
C LEU A 54 5.44 6.73 6.65
N CYS A 55 4.82 5.55 6.75
CA CYS A 55 4.99 4.50 5.75
C CYS A 55 4.45 4.94 4.38
N ILE A 56 3.32 5.66 4.36
CA ILE A 56 2.74 6.19 3.12
C ILE A 56 3.58 7.32 2.54
N GLN A 57 4.07 8.25 3.37
CA GLN A 57 5.02 9.27 2.92
C GLN A 57 6.32 8.65 2.38
N GLY A 58 6.81 7.60 3.03
CA GLY A 58 7.97 6.85 2.57
C GLY A 58 7.75 6.14 1.24
N TYR A 59 6.52 5.67 0.96
CA TYR A 59 6.15 5.15 -0.35
C TYR A 59 6.33 6.20 -1.45
N PHE A 60 5.89 7.43 -1.22
CA PHE A 60 6.07 8.50 -2.22
C PHE A 60 7.54 8.85 -2.45
N PHE A 61 8.36 8.86 -1.39
CA PHE A 61 9.82 8.96 -1.55
C PHE A 61 10.37 7.81 -2.39
N ALA A 62 10.00 6.57 -2.07
CA ALA A 62 10.47 5.38 -2.77
C ALA A 62 10.09 5.40 -4.26
N LEU A 63 8.86 5.83 -4.58
CA LEU A 63 8.36 6.01 -5.93
C LEU A 63 9.16 7.06 -6.71
N GLU A 64 9.38 8.24 -6.11
CA GLU A 64 10.13 9.34 -6.74
C GLU A 64 11.59 8.95 -7.02
N HIS A 65 12.18 8.11 -6.17
CA HIS A 65 13.57 7.67 -6.29
C HIS A 65 13.73 6.34 -7.06
N GLY A 66 12.66 5.82 -7.67
CA GLY A 66 12.71 4.64 -8.54
C GLY A 66 13.07 3.34 -7.84
N ALA A 67 12.75 3.20 -6.54
CA ALA A 67 13.00 1.96 -5.82
C ALA A 67 12.06 0.83 -6.23
N ASP A 68 12.46 -0.41 -5.93
CA ASP A 68 11.57 -1.56 -6.01
C ASP A 68 10.44 -1.42 -4.98
N LEU A 69 9.26 -1.04 -5.47
CA LEU A 69 8.07 -0.84 -4.64
C LEU A 69 7.57 -2.15 -4.04
N TRP A 70 7.76 -3.30 -4.70
CA TRP A 70 7.39 -4.60 -4.14
C TRP A 70 8.19 -4.91 -2.88
N GLU A 71 9.49 -4.63 -2.92
CA GLU A 71 10.37 -4.77 -1.78
C GLU A 71 10.06 -3.72 -0.69
N TYR A 72 9.81 -2.48 -1.08
CA TYR A 72 9.40 -1.42 -0.14
C TYR A 72 8.13 -1.81 0.64
N HIS A 73 7.08 -2.24 -0.07
CA HIS A 73 5.83 -2.65 0.56
C HIS A 73 6.05 -3.83 1.51
N GLY A 74 6.78 -4.86 1.09
CA GLY A 74 7.09 -6.01 1.94
C GLY A 74 7.81 -5.61 3.23
N ARG A 75 8.79 -4.69 3.15
CA ARG A 75 9.52 -4.19 4.32
C ARG A 75 8.65 -3.39 5.28
N MET A 76 7.77 -2.52 4.77
CA MET A 76 6.88 -1.73 5.61
C MET A 76 5.80 -2.60 6.27
N PHE A 77 5.22 -3.56 5.55
CA PHE A 77 4.28 -4.53 6.15
C PHE A 77 4.94 -5.35 7.26
N ARG A 78 6.15 -5.89 7.01
CA ARG A 78 6.92 -6.61 8.05
C ARG A 78 7.19 -5.73 9.26
N ALA A 79 7.64 -4.50 9.04
CA ALA A 79 7.93 -3.56 10.13
C ALA A 79 6.69 -3.30 11.00
N ALA A 80 5.53 -3.08 10.38
CA ALA A 80 4.28 -2.79 11.08
C ALA A 80 3.68 -4.02 11.79
N LEU A 81 3.64 -5.17 11.13
CA LEU A 81 2.78 -6.29 11.54
C LEU A 81 3.53 -7.50 12.11
N GLU A 82 4.73 -7.79 11.62
CA GLU A 82 5.54 -8.92 12.10
C GLU A 82 6.48 -8.47 13.22
N ASP A 83 7.30 -7.45 12.95
CA ASP A 83 8.31 -6.95 13.88
C ASP A 83 7.72 -6.05 14.97
N ARG A 84 6.51 -5.52 14.73
CA ARG A 84 5.83 -4.53 15.58
C ARG A 84 6.75 -3.37 15.94
N ALA A 85 7.49 -2.90 14.95
CA ALA A 85 8.36 -1.75 15.09
C ALA A 85 7.53 -0.47 15.27
N ASP A 86 8.14 0.55 15.86
CA ASP A 86 7.53 1.88 15.91
C ASP A 86 7.57 2.51 14.51
N ILE A 87 6.48 2.34 13.75
CA ILE A 87 6.35 2.88 12.38
C ILE A 87 6.05 4.37 12.36
N GLU A 88 5.81 4.99 13.52
CA GLU A 88 5.63 6.43 13.67
C GLU A 88 6.98 7.15 13.89
N ASP A 89 8.08 6.41 14.00
CA ASP A 89 9.45 6.93 14.07
C ASP A 89 10.15 6.85 12.70
N ALA A 90 10.51 8.02 12.17
CA ALA A 90 11.22 8.15 10.89
C ALA A 90 12.59 7.46 10.86
N ALA A 91 13.32 7.43 11.98
CA ALA A 91 14.60 6.75 12.08
C ALA A 91 14.44 5.22 12.05
N VAL A 92 13.38 4.70 12.68
CA VAL A 92 13.03 3.27 12.61
C VAL A 92 12.73 2.88 11.16
N LEU A 93 11.88 3.64 10.45
CA LEU A 93 11.58 3.35 9.05
C LEU A 93 12.80 3.50 8.13
N ALA A 94 13.66 4.48 8.39
CA ALA A 94 14.91 4.66 7.64
C ALA A 94 15.85 3.45 7.73
N ALA A 95 15.90 2.80 8.90
CA ALA A 95 16.67 1.57 9.05
C ALA A 95 16.11 0.42 8.18
N ARG A 96 14.79 0.38 7.95
CA ARG A 96 14.13 -0.66 7.14
C ARG A 96 14.45 -0.54 5.65
N VAL A 97 14.74 0.67 5.16
CA VAL A 97 15.04 0.89 3.73
C VAL A 97 16.52 0.75 3.37
N LYS A 98 17.38 0.33 4.31
CA LYS A 98 18.81 0.12 4.05
C LYS A 98 19.05 -0.81 2.85
N GLY A 99 19.89 -0.38 1.93
CA GLY A 99 20.20 -1.11 0.69
C GLY A 99 19.12 -1.03 -0.40
N LEU A 100 17.97 -0.43 -0.12
CA LEU A 100 16.92 -0.13 -1.09
C LEU A 100 16.89 1.36 -1.45
N LEU A 101 17.11 2.24 -0.47
CA LEU A 101 17.09 3.70 -0.59
C LEU A 101 18.22 4.34 0.23
N ASP A 102 18.51 5.62 -0.01
CA ASP A 102 19.29 6.44 0.90
C ASP A 102 18.48 6.68 2.19
N GLY A 103 18.80 5.93 3.24
CA GLY A 103 18.12 6.03 4.53
C GLY A 103 18.24 7.40 5.20
N GLY A 104 19.33 8.14 4.97
CA GLY A 104 19.51 9.48 5.51
C GLY A 104 18.60 10.50 4.81
N ALA A 105 18.51 10.44 3.49
CA ALA A 105 17.58 11.27 2.72
C ALA A 105 16.12 10.91 3.01
N PHE A 106 15.81 9.62 3.08
CA PHE A 106 14.49 9.09 3.44
C PHE A 106 14.04 9.62 4.81
N ARG A 107 14.88 9.45 5.84
CA ARG A 107 14.59 9.94 7.20
C ARG A 107 14.27 11.44 7.20
N ARG A 108 15.15 12.25 6.60
CA ARG A 108 14.97 13.70 6.53
C ARG A 108 13.69 14.09 5.79
N ALA A 109 13.32 13.35 4.75
CA ALA A 109 12.10 13.61 4.00
C ALA A 109 10.85 13.38 4.85
N LEU A 110 10.84 12.30 5.65
CA LEU A 110 9.77 11.98 6.60
C LEU A 110 9.67 13.02 7.73
N GLU A 111 10.79 13.35 8.37
CA GLU A 111 10.85 14.33 9.48
C GLU A 111 10.36 15.72 9.04
N ARG A 112 10.62 16.11 7.77
CA ARG A 112 10.15 17.38 7.20
C ARG A 112 8.69 17.32 6.71
N GLY A 113 8.06 16.15 6.69
CA GLY A 113 6.73 15.96 6.12
C GLY A 113 6.68 16.22 4.61
N THR A 114 7.78 15.94 3.88
CA THR A 114 7.95 16.30 2.46
C THR A 114 6.81 15.78 1.58
N TYR A 115 6.31 14.58 1.89
CA TYR A 115 5.22 13.94 1.13
C TYR A 115 3.87 13.98 1.85
N ARG A 116 3.71 14.76 2.93
CA ARG A 116 2.45 14.87 3.67
C ARG A 116 1.28 15.25 2.75
N LYS A 117 1.48 16.21 1.84
CA LYS A 117 0.45 16.60 0.87
C LYS A 117 0.05 15.44 -0.05
N ALA A 118 1.01 14.66 -0.52
CA ALA A 118 0.76 13.50 -1.38
C ALA A 118 0.03 12.38 -0.62
N GLN A 119 0.42 12.14 0.63
CA GLN A 119 -0.23 11.20 1.53
C GLN A 119 -1.69 11.58 1.80
N LEU A 120 -1.98 12.84 2.14
CA LEU A 120 -3.35 13.32 2.34
C LEU A 120 -4.19 13.22 1.06
N ALA A 121 -3.60 13.54 -0.10
CA ALA A 121 -4.27 13.38 -1.38
C ALA A 121 -4.55 11.90 -1.74
N ALA A 122 -3.73 10.97 -1.26
CA ALA A 122 -3.95 9.54 -1.43
C ALA A 122 -5.15 9.05 -0.61
N ASN A 123 -5.27 9.51 0.65
CA ASN A 123 -6.45 9.26 1.48
C ASN A 123 -7.72 9.80 0.82
N ASP A 124 -7.72 11.07 0.41
CA ASP A 124 -8.86 11.70 -0.31
C ASP A 124 -9.24 10.92 -1.57
N TYR A 125 -8.25 10.49 -2.35
CA TYR A 125 -8.50 9.68 -3.54
C TYR A 125 -9.14 8.32 -3.22
N ALA A 126 -8.71 7.65 -2.16
CA ALA A 126 -9.27 6.37 -1.74
C ALA A 126 -10.71 6.51 -1.24
N TYR A 127 -10.94 7.40 -0.28
CA TYR A 127 -12.22 7.52 0.41
C TYR A 127 -13.26 8.28 -0.42
N GLU A 128 -12.94 9.50 -0.83
CA GLU A 128 -13.92 10.41 -1.43
C GLU A 128 -14.12 10.15 -2.93
N LYS A 129 -13.05 9.78 -3.65
CA LYS A 129 -13.10 9.62 -5.11
C LYS A 129 -13.30 8.18 -5.56
N SER A 130 -12.86 7.21 -4.77
CA SER A 130 -12.87 5.79 -5.15
C SER A 130 -13.84 4.93 -4.33
N GLY A 131 -14.45 5.51 -3.28
CA GLY A 131 -15.43 4.85 -2.41
C GLY A 131 -14.86 3.60 -1.72
N VAL A 132 -13.60 3.65 -1.31
CA VAL A 132 -12.92 2.55 -0.62
C VAL A 132 -13.13 2.70 0.88
N TRP A 133 -14.08 1.95 1.44
CA TRP A 133 -14.36 1.97 2.87
C TRP A 133 -13.60 0.89 3.65
N VAL A 134 -13.16 -0.18 2.97
CA VAL A 134 -12.44 -1.30 3.58
C VAL A 134 -11.28 -1.70 2.68
N VAL A 135 -10.10 -1.84 3.27
CA VAL A 135 -8.88 -2.31 2.59
C VAL A 135 -8.59 -3.79 2.90
N PRO A 136 -7.99 -4.56 1.97
CA PRO A 136 -7.59 -4.17 0.62
C PRO A 136 -8.78 -4.04 -0.33
N ALA A 137 -8.68 -3.12 -1.29
CA ALA A 137 -9.66 -3.00 -2.37
C ALA A 137 -8.97 -2.85 -3.73
N TYR A 138 -9.68 -3.21 -4.80
CA TYR A 138 -9.13 -3.28 -6.14
C TYR A 138 -10.06 -2.60 -7.16
N ARG A 139 -9.46 -1.90 -8.14
CA ARG A 139 -10.17 -1.36 -9.31
C ARG A 139 -9.44 -1.81 -10.58
N LEU A 140 -10.19 -2.33 -11.55
CA LEU A 140 -9.63 -2.80 -12.82
C LEU A 140 -10.69 -2.71 -13.91
N ASN A 141 -10.45 -1.91 -14.95
CA ASN A 141 -11.33 -1.74 -16.11
C ASN A 141 -12.81 -1.45 -15.74
N GLY A 142 -13.03 -0.52 -14.80
CA GLY A 142 -14.38 -0.16 -14.32
C GLY A 142 -15.03 -1.18 -13.38
N ARG A 143 -14.36 -2.31 -13.10
CA ARG A 143 -14.81 -3.30 -12.11
C ARG A 143 -14.17 -3.02 -10.76
N LYS A 144 -14.87 -3.43 -9.69
CA LYS A 144 -14.39 -3.36 -8.32
C LYS A 144 -14.38 -4.72 -7.64
N LEU A 145 -13.42 -4.89 -6.73
CA LEU A 145 -13.39 -5.97 -5.75
C LEU A 145 -13.02 -5.32 -4.42
N ASP A 146 -13.99 -5.26 -3.51
CA ASP A 146 -13.81 -4.67 -2.18
C ASP A 146 -13.68 -5.81 -1.16
N ALA A 147 -12.87 -5.60 -0.12
CA ALA A 147 -12.79 -6.51 1.02
C ALA A 147 -14.09 -6.51 1.83
N VAL A 148 -14.36 -7.64 2.47
CA VAL A 148 -15.31 -7.71 3.58
C VAL A 148 -14.53 -7.44 4.87
N GLU A 149 -15.09 -6.60 5.74
CA GLU A 149 -14.50 -6.28 7.05
C GLU A 149 -14.20 -7.56 7.84
N ASP A 150 -13.04 -7.60 8.51
CA ASP A 150 -12.50 -8.77 9.23
C ASP A 150 -12.32 -10.08 8.43
N VAL A 151 -12.53 -10.05 7.12
CA VAL A 151 -12.37 -11.22 6.24
C VAL A 151 -11.32 -10.96 5.15
N GLY A 152 -11.31 -9.77 4.58
CA GLY A 152 -10.43 -9.39 3.47
C GLY A 152 -10.91 -9.90 2.12
N VAL A 153 -9.94 -10.23 1.25
CA VAL A 153 -10.16 -10.81 -0.09
C VAL A 153 -9.36 -12.10 -0.19
N THR A 154 -10.00 -13.19 -0.62
CA THR A 154 -9.30 -14.47 -0.83
C THR A 154 -8.46 -14.45 -2.09
N LYS A 155 -7.45 -15.32 -2.15
CA LYS A 155 -6.61 -15.48 -3.32
C LYS A 155 -7.41 -15.89 -4.56
N GLU A 156 -8.44 -16.73 -4.39
CA GLU A 156 -9.33 -17.19 -5.46
C GLU A 156 -10.20 -16.05 -6.00
N GLN A 157 -10.74 -15.20 -5.12
CA GLN A 157 -11.49 -14.00 -5.53
C GLN A 157 -10.61 -13.06 -6.35
N LEU A 158 -9.39 -12.78 -5.87
CA LEU A 158 -8.44 -11.94 -6.57
C LEU A 158 -8.03 -12.54 -7.91
N LYS A 159 -7.72 -13.85 -7.96
CA LYS A 159 -7.41 -14.58 -9.19
C LYS A 159 -8.54 -14.47 -10.22
N ARG A 160 -9.79 -14.69 -9.81
CA ARG A 160 -10.96 -14.56 -10.70
C ARG A 160 -11.10 -13.13 -11.22
N PHE A 161 -10.94 -12.15 -10.34
CA PHE A 161 -11.01 -10.74 -10.71
C PHE A 161 -9.98 -10.36 -11.79
N LEU A 162 -8.74 -10.82 -11.65
CA LEU A 162 -7.66 -10.60 -12.63
C LEU A 162 -7.91 -11.32 -13.96
N SER A 163 -8.35 -12.58 -13.93
CA SER A 163 -8.61 -13.38 -15.15
C SER A 163 -9.74 -12.79 -15.99
N ASP A 164 -10.85 -12.41 -15.35
CA ASP A 164 -12.02 -11.86 -16.05
C ASP A 164 -11.71 -10.54 -16.77
N ALA A 165 -10.65 -9.83 -16.38
CA ALA A 165 -10.22 -8.58 -17.03
C ALA A 165 -9.43 -8.80 -18.33
N GLN A 166 -9.01 -10.04 -18.63
CA GLN A 166 -8.36 -10.41 -19.89
C GLN A 166 -9.33 -11.02 -20.92
N GLY A 167 -10.56 -11.35 -20.51
CA GLY A 167 -11.55 -12.07 -21.31
C GLY A 167 -12.55 -11.20 -22.08
N LYS A 168 -12.32 -9.89 -22.21
CA LYS A 168 -13.11 -8.97 -23.04
C LYS A 168 -12.21 -8.12 -23.92
#